data_AF-A0A7K4X402-F1
#
_entry.id   AF-A0A7K4X402-F1
#
_cell.length_a   1.000
_cell.length_b   1.000
_cell.length_c   1.000
_cell.angle_alpha   90.00
_cell.angle_beta   90.00
_cell.angle_gamma   90.00
#
_symmetry.space_group_name_H-M   'P 1'
#
loop_
_entity.id
_entity.type
_entity.pdbx_description
1 polymer ?
#
loop_
_entity_poly.entity_id
_entity_poly.type
_entity_poly.pdbx_seq_one_letter_code
_entity_poly.pdbx_strand_id
1 'polypeptide(L)'
;EDLGVQHRLWVYSGRRGVHCWVCDDAVRKWSPALRAAAVEYLSLVKGKWGPRMGRWVPGRVDGVLEEEMRSWKGRWGPGRVDWLREPLQAEFPRKKDSLQRWELLRARAERTRASGRTTASGPSYADWEVMLQFCFPRLDINVSKGLGHLLKSPFSVHPKTGRISVPLDLQRLEQFDPFAVPTV
;
A
#
# COMPACT_ATOMS: atom_id res chain seq x y z
N GLU A 1 -12.73 2.44 13.22
CA GLU A 1 -14.21 2.34 13.27
C GLU A 1 -14.62 0.88 13.18
N ASP A 2 -14.25 0.18 12.10
CA ASP A 2 -14.62 -1.22 11.85
C ASP A 2 -14.32 -2.21 12.99
N LEU A 3 -13.10 -2.16 13.54
CA LEU A 3 -12.67 -3.05 14.63
C LEU A 3 -13.04 -2.54 16.03
N GLY A 4 -13.67 -1.37 16.14
CA GLY A 4 -14.06 -0.78 17.44
C GLY A 4 -12.90 -0.39 18.37
N VAL A 5 -11.65 -0.46 17.92
CA VAL A 5 -10.47 -0.11 18.73
C VAL A 5 -10.43 1.39 19.03
N GLN A 6 -10.06 1.77 20.25
CA GLN A 6 -10.04 3.17 20.69
C GLN A 6 -8.63 3.66 20.97
N HIS A 7 -7.80 2.85 21.61
CA HIS A 7 -6.50 3.27 22.12
C HIS A 7 -5.39 2.91 21.15
N ARG A 8 -5.07 3.84 20.23
CA ARG A 8 -4.03 3.66 19.20
C ARG A 8 -2.89 4.65 19.41
N LEU A 9 -1.66 4.15 19.43
CA LEU A 9 -0.45 4.96 19.46
C LEU A 9 0.40 4.65 18.22
N TRP A 10 0.48 5.61 17.30
CA TRP A 10 1.37 5.53 16.15
C TRP A 10 2.71 6.16 16.48
N VAL A 11 3.81 5.51 16.07
CA VAL A 11 5.17 5.89 16.45
C VAL A 11 6.07 5.81 15.23
N TYR A 12 6.85 6.88 15.00
CA TYR A 12 7.90 6.85 14.00
C TYR A 12 9.01 5.87 14.41
N SER A 13 9.46 5.02 13.50
CA SER A 13 10.52 4.01 13.77
C SER A 13 11.92 4.59 14.02
N GLY A 14 12.12 5.88 13.77
CA GLY A 14 13.42 6.55 13.74
C GLY A 14 14.13 6.49 12.39
N ARG A 15 13.53 5.87 11.36
CA ARG A 15 14.14 5.78 10.02
C ARG A 15 13.17 5.90 8.84
N ARG A 16 12.42 4.84 8.50
CA ARG A 16 11.70 4.73 7.20
C ARG A 16 10.31 4.08 7.32
N GLY A 17 9.80 3.97 8.53
CA GLY A 17 8.51 3.35 8.77
C GLY A 17 7.89 3.84 10.06
N VAL A 18 6.69 3.34 10.33
CA VAL A 18 5.90 3.65 11.51
C VAL A 18 5.41 2.36 12.14
N HIS A 19 5.22 2.38 13.46
CA HIS A 19 4.61 1.29 14.21
C HIS A 19 3.27 1.76 14.78
N CYS A 20 2.30 0.86 14.90
CA CYS A 20 1.05 1.13 15.59
C CYS A 20 0.92 0.19 16.79
N TRP A 21 0.68 0.76 17.96
CA TRP A 21 0.34 0.04 19.18
C TRP A 21 -1.16 0.19 19.43
N VAL A 22 -1.86 -0.93 19.53
CA VAL A 22 -3.28 -0.96 19.93
C VAL A 22 -3.35 -1.45 21.36
N CYS A 23 -3.81 -0.59 22.26
CA CYS A 23 -3.67 -0.76 23.71
C CYS A 23 -4.99 -1.06 24.43
N ASP A 24 -6.09 -1.21 23.69
CA ASP A 24 -7.39 -1.59 24.25
C ASP A 24 -7.30 -2.89 25.03
N ASP A 25 -7.93 -2.96 26.20
CA ASP A 25 -7.81 -4.12 27.10
C ASP A 25 -8.26 -5.43 26.43
N ALA A 26 -9.36 -5.39 25.69
CA ALA A 26 -9.84 -6.52 24.92
C ALA A 26 -8.85 -6.97 23.84
N VAL A 27 -8.22 -6.01 23.13
CA VAL A 27 -7.27 -6.30 22.04
C VAL A 27 -5.98 -6.91 22.57
N ARG A 28 -5.51 -6.46 23.76
CA ARG A 28 -4.34 -7.06 24.41
C ARG A 28 -4.53 -8.56 24.68
N LYS A 29 -5.77 -8.99 24.90
CA LYS A 29 -6.15 -10.38 25.18
C LYS A 29 -6.51 -11.20 23.93
N TRP A 30 -6.45 -10.62 22.73
CA TRP A 30 -6.74 -11.35 21.49
C TRP A 30 -5.77 -12.52 21.27
N SER A 31 -6.34 -13.66 20.87
CA SER A 31 -5.59 -14.85 20.46
C SER A 31 -4.79 -14.58 19.17
N PRO A 32 -3.75 -15.39 18.89
CA PRO A 32 -3.03 -15.31 17.61
C PRO A 32 -3.94 -15.42 16.38
N ALA A 33 -5.02 -16.21 16.47
CA ALA A 33 -5.99 -16.35 15.39
C ALA A 33 -6.78 -15.06 15.13
N LEU A 34 -7.27 -14.40 16.18
CA LEU A 34 -7.97 -13.10 16.05
C LEU A 34 -7.03 -12.02 15.51
N ARG A 35 -5.77 -12.01 15.95
CA ARG A 35 -4.75 -11.09 15.42
C ARG A 35 -4.49 -11.33 13.94
N ALA A 36 -4.37 -12.58 13.52
CA ALA A 36 -4.20 -12.94 12.12
C ALA A 36 -5.42 -12.51 11.28
N ALA A 37 -6.63 -12.79 11.76
CA ALA A 37 -7.87 -12.38 11.10
C ALA A 37 -7.97 -10.86 10.93
N ALA A 38 -7.58 -10.08 11.96
CA ALA A 38 -7.55 -8.63 11.87
C ALA A 38 -6.53 -8.13 10.81
N VAL A 39 -5.34 -8.74 10.74
CA VAL A 39 -4.37 -8.40 9.70
C VAL A 39 -4.88 -8.77 8.31
N GLU A 40 -5.50 -9.94 8.16
CA GLU A 40 -6.09 -10.39 6.90
C GLU A 40 -7.20 -9.47 6.43
N TYR A 41 -8.09 -9.04 7.34
CA TYR A 41 -9.13 -8.05 7.07
C TYR A 41 -8.54 -6.74 6.54
N LEU A 42 -7.45 -6.27 7.14
CA LEU A 42 -6.78 -5.03 6.73
C LEU A 42 -5.87 -5.18 5.50
N SER A 43 -5.62 -6.39 5.00
CA SER A 43 -4.64 -6.65 3.95
C SER A 43 -5.28 -6.83 2.58
N LEU A 44 -5.40 -5.73 1.82
CA LEU A 44 -5.86 -5.77 0.43
C LEU A 44 -4.77 -6.17 -0.56
N VAL A 45 -3.50 -5.93 -0.23
CA VAL A 45 -2.36 -6.21 -1.10
C VAL A 45 -1.52 -7.35 -0.53
N LYS A 46 -1.53 -8.51 -1.21
CA LYS A 46 -0.76 -9.70 -0.83
C LYS A 46 0.51 -9.84 -1.69
N GLY A 47 1.60 -10.30 -1.07
CA GLY A 47 2.89 -10.57 -1.74
C GLY A 47 3.95 -9.48 -1.55
N LYS A 48 5.23 -9.88 -1.64
CA LYS A 48 6.38 -8.95 -1.59
C LYS A 48 6.50 -8.17 -2.88
N TRP A 49 7.01 -6.95 -2.78
CA TRP A 49 7.54 -6.23 -3.94
C TRP A 49 8.74 -7.05 -4.47
N GLY A 50 8.56 -7.72 -5.60
CA GLY A 50 9.54 -8.65 -6.15
C GLY A 50 10.67 -7.94 -6.89
N PRO A 51 11.82 -8.61 -7.13
CA PRO A 51 13.00 -8.06 -7.82
C PRO A 51 12.77 -7.66 -9.29
N ARG A 52 11.54 -7.77 -9.81
CA ARG A 52 11.14 -7.41 -11.18
C ARG A 52 10.49 -6.03 -11.31
N MET A 53 10.27 -5.32 -10.20
CA MET A 53 9.90 -3.91 -10.18
C MET A 53 11.06 -3.12 -9.60
N GLY A 54 11.54 -2.14 -10.37
CA GLY A 54 12.69 -1.33 -9.99
C GLY A 54 12.43 -0.59 -8.69
N ARG A 55 13.49 -0.26 -7.94
CA ARG A 55 13.42 0.52 -6.69
C ARG A 55 12.57 1.78 -6.90
N TRP A 56 11.57 2.06 -6.05
CA TRP A 56 10.76 3.29 -6.16
C TRP A 56 11.68 4.50 -5.96
N VAL A 57 11.73 5.39 -6.95
CA VAL A 57 12.48 6.65 -6.92
C VAL A 57 11.45 7.78 -6.97
N PRO A 58 11.37 8.64 -5.94
CA PRO A 58 10.53 9.83 -5.99
C PRO A 58 10.81 10.64 -7.28
N GLY A 59 9.74 11.00 -8.01
CA GLY A 59 9.85 11.77 -9.27
C GLY A 59 9.91 10.95 -10.56
N ARG A 60 9.88 9.62 -10.51
CA ARG A 60 9.87 8.75 -11.72
C ARG A 60 8.52 8.07 -11.94
N VAL A 61 7.44 8.86 -12.00
CA VAL A 61 6.06 8.34 -12.21
C VAL A 61 5.93 7.66 -13.58
N ASP A 62 6.71 8.10 -14.58
CA ASP A 62 6.62 7.65 -15.98
C ASP A 62 6.98 6.18 -16.20
N GLY A 63 7.87 5.61 -15.38
CA GLY A 63 8.26 4.20 -15.51
C GLY A 63 7.34 3.25 -14.73
N VAL A 64 6.58 3.76 -13.77
CA VAL A 64 5.85 2.95 -12.80
C VAL A 64 4.63 2.27 -13.43
N LEU A 65 3.85 3.01 -14.22
CA LEU A 65 2.70 2.46 -14.92
C LEU A 65 3.13 1.40 -15.96
N GLU A 66 4.25 1.63 -16.65
CA GLU A 66 4.78 0.68 -17.63
C GLU A 66 5.38 -0.58 -16.99
N GLU A 67 6.12 -0.45 -15.88
CA GLU A 67 6.64 -1.59 -15.12
C GLU A 67 5.50 -2.45 -14.55
N GLU A 68 4.43 -1.82 -14.07
CA GLU A 68 3.24 -2.54 -13.61
C GLU A 68 2.56 -3.30 -14.73
N MET A 69 2.30 -2.65 -15.86
CA MET A 69 1.73 -3.34 -17.02
C MET A 69 2.60 -4.51 -17.50
N ARG A 70 3.93 -4.40 -17.42
CA ARG A 70 4.85 -5.51 -17.67
C ARG A 70 4.68 -6.63 -16.64
N SER A 71 4.49 -6.28 -15.36
CA SER A 71 4.26 -7.24 -14.27
C SER A 71 2.91 -7.95 -14.37
N TRP A 72 1.93 -7.35 -15.05
CA TRP A 72 0.60 -7.94 -15.22
C TRP A 72 0.66 -9.26 -16.01
N LYS A 73 1.65 -9.47 -16.88
CA LYS A 73 1.84 -10.71 -17.67
C LYS A 73 1.90 -11.98 -16.82
N GLY A 74 2.34 -11.88 -15.55
CA GLY A 74 2.48 -13.04 -14.66
C GLY A 74 1.55 -13.02 -13.44
N ARG A 75 0.86 -11.92 -13.17
CA ARG A 75 0.06 -11.73 -11.96
C ARG A 75 -1.43 -12.02 -12.16
N TRP A 76 -1.93 -11.69 -13.34
CA TRP A 76 -3.32 -11.92 -13.71
C TRP A 76 -3.33 -13.05 -14.72
N GLY A 77 -4.02 -14.15 -14.38
CA GLY A 77 -4.09 -15.33 -15.26
C GLY A 77 -4.49 -14.96 -16.69
N PRO A 78 -4.06 -15.74 -17.69
CA PRO A 78 -4.33 -15.44 -19.10
C PRO A 78 -5.83 -15.17 -19.34
N GLY A 79 -6.14 -14.10 -20.08
CA GLY A 79 -7.51 -13.76 -20.52
C GLY A 79 -8.26 -12.70 -19.70
N ARG A 80 -7.89 -12.39 -18.46
CA ARG A 80 -8.70 -11.47 -17.62
C ARG A 80 -8.50 -9.98 -17.92
N VAL A 81 -7.29 -9.61 -18.37
CA VAL A 81 -6.87 -8.20 -18.52
C VAL A 81 -6.25 -7.91 -19.90
N ASP A 82 -6.19 -8.91 -20.79
CA ASP A 82 -5.50 -8.76 -22.08
C ASP A 82 -6.24 -7.75 -22.99
N TRP A 83 -7.58 -7.72 -22.93
CA TRP A 83 -8.43 -6.74 -23.62
C TRP A 83 -8.14 -5.29 -23.18
N LEU A 84 -7.68 -5.07 -21.95
CA LEU A 84 -7.31 -3.75 -21.45
C LEU A 84 -5.84 -3.45 -21.73
N ARG A 85 -4.98 -4.46 -21.59
CA ARG A 85 -3.52 -4.33 -21.71
C ARG A 85 -3.09 -3.96 -23.12
N GLU A 86 -3.51 -4.70 -24.14
CA GLU A 86 -3.00 -4.51 -25.50
C GLU A 86 -3.32 -3.11 -26.04
N PRO A 87 -4.57 -2.60 -25.91
CA PRO A 87 -4.87 -1.25 -26.36
C PRO A 87 -4.15 -0.18 -25.56
N LEU A 88 -3.81 -0.43 -24.29
CA LEU A 88 -3.04 0.52 -23.47
C LEU A 88 -1.58 0.53 -23.93
N GLN A 89 -0.99 -0.63 -24.19
CA GLN A 89 0.38 -0.75 -24.70
C GLN A 89 0.55 -0.08 -26.07
N ALA A 90 -0.47 -0.12 -26.93
CA ALA A 90 -0.44 0.55 -28.23
C ALA A 90 -0.54 2.09 -28.12
N GLU A 91 -1.29 2.60 -27.13
CA GLU A 91 -1.54 4.04 -26.99
C GLU A 91 -0.58 4.76 -26.04
N PHE A 92 0.02 4.07 -25.07
CA PHE A 92 0.92 4.66 -24.07
C PHE A 92 2.15 5.37 -24.69
N PRO A 93 2.83 4.80 -25.70
CA PRO A 93 3.94 5.48 -26.38
C PRO A 93 3.53 6.79 -27.08
N ARG A 94 2.22 6.97 -27.33
CA ARG A 94 1.67 8.19 -27.94
C ARG A 94 1.30 9.26 -26.91
N LYS A 95 1.40 8.97 -25.62
CA LYS A 95 1.11 9.90 -24.53
C LYS A 95 2.42 10.53 -24.03
N LYS A 96 2.36 11.83 -23.73
CA LYS A 96 3.54 12.64 -23.40
C LYS A 96 4.10 12.32 -22.01
N ASP A 97 3.23 12.03 -21.05
CA ASP A 97 3.57 11.88 -19.63
C ASP A 97 2.69 10.84 -18.93
N SER A 98 2.98 10.59 -17.65
CA SER A 98 2.26 9.66 -16.79
C SER A 98 0.81 10.05 -16.58
N LEU A 99 0.53 11.36 -16.51
CA LEU A 99 -0.80 11.86 -16.22
C LEU A 99 -1.74 11.49 -17.37
N GLN A 100 -1.31 11.72 -18.61
CA GLN A 100 -2.06 11.32 -19.80
C GLN A 100 -2.24 9.80 -19.92
N ARG A 101 -1.22 9.02 -19.53
CA ARG A 101 -1.30 7.54 -19.51
C ARG A 101 -2.29 7.05 -18.45
N TRP A 102 -2.27 7.67 -17.27
CA TRP A 102 -3.20 7.40 -16.17
C TRP A 102 -4.64 7.75 -16.53
N GLU A 103 -4.87 8.93 -17.11
CA GLU A 103 -6.19 9.36 -17.59
C GLU A 103 -6.77 8.39 -18.63
N LEU A 104 -5.93 7.89 -19.56
CA LEU A 104 -6.37 6.89 -20.53
C LEU A 104 -6.79 5.57 -19.86
N LEU A 105 -6.00 5.06 -18.92
CA LEU A 105 -6.33 3.85 -18.15
C LEU A 105 -7.65 4.03 -17.39
N ARG A 106 -7.75 5.12 -16.63
CA ARG A 106 -8.93 5.45 -15.83
C ARG A 106 -10.18 5.57 -16.70
N ALA A 107 -10.11 6.33 -17.79
CA ALA A 107 -11.23 6.53 -18.71
C ALA A 107 -11.70 5.22 -19.37
N ARG A 108 -10.80 4.26 -19.61
CA ARG A 108 -11.18 2.94 -20.13
C ARG A 108 -11.83 2.07 -19.06
N ALA A 109 -11.26 2.03 -17.85
CA ALA A 109 -11.86 1.30 -16.74
C ALA A 109 -13.26 1.83 -16.42
N GLU A 110 -13.43 3.16 -16.32
CA GLU A 110 -14.71 3.82 -16.09
C GLU A 110 -15.74 3.49 -17.18
N ARG A 111 -15.35 3.51 -18.46
CA ARG A 111 -16.25 3.13 -19.56
C ARG A 111 -16.78 1.70 -19.42
N THR A 112 -15.93 0.75 -19.01
CA THR A 112 -16.40 -0.63 -18.80
C THR A 112 -17.41 -0.73 -17.66
N ARG A 113 -17.20 0.02 -16.57
CA ARG A 113 -18.12 0.10 -15.43
C ARG A 113 -19.46 0.76 -15.80
N ALA A 114 -19.42 1.83 -16.59
CA ALA A 114 -20.60 2.60 -16.99
C ALA A 114 -21.42 1.92 -18.09
N SER A 115 -20.83 1.04 -18.92
CA SER A 115 -21.50 0.53 -20.12
C SER A 115 -22.72 -0.34 -19.85
N GLY A 116 -22.90 -0.88 -18.62
CA GLY A 116 -24.01 -1.75 -18.23
C GLY A 116 -24.15 -3.06 -19.02
N ARG A 117 -23.41 -3.21 -20.12
CA ARG A 117 -23.31 -4.41 -20.95
C ARG A 117 -22.44 -5.43 -20.22
N THR A 118 -22.97 -6.64 -20.07
CA THR A 118 -22.20 -7.83 -19.70
C THR A 118 -21.22 -8.16 -20.83
N THR A 119 -20.04 -7.53 -20.81
CA THR A 119 -18.89 -8.07 -21.54
C THR A 119 -18.55 -9.43 -20.94
N ALA A 120 -18.01 -10.36 -21.73
CA ALA A 120 -17.56 -11.66 -21.22
C ALA A 120 -16.53 -11.54 -20.06
N SER A 121 -15.90 -10.37 -19.90
CA SER A 121 -14.90 -10.04 -18.89
C SER A 121 -15.42 -9.22 -17.70
N GLY A 122 -16.66 -8.70 -17.73
CA GLY A 122 -17.23 -7.87 -16.66
C GLY A 122 -16.60 -6.46 -16.53
N PRO A 123 -17.03 -5.67 -15.52
CA PRO A 123 -16.47 -4.34 -15.25
C PRO A 123 -15.01 -4.42 -14.81
N SER A 124 -14.20 -3.44 -15.23
CA SER A 124 -12.79 -3.34 -14.84
C SER A 124 -12.58 -2.39 -13.65
N TYR A 125 -11.73 -2.84 -12.73
CA TYR A 125 -11.25 -2.07 -11.57
C TYR A 125 -9.73 -1.89 -11.59
N ALA A 126 -9.10 -2.01 -12.77
CA ALA A 126 -7.66 -2.01 -12.90
C ALA A 126 -7.00 -0.70 -12.43
N ASP A 127 -7.68 0.43 -12.58
CA ASP A 127 -7.29 1.72 -11.99
C ASP A 127 -7.24 1.64 -10.45
N TRP A 128 -8.25 1.05 -9.82
CA TRP A 128 -8.29 0.87 -8.37
C TRP A 128 -7.22 -0.12 -7.89
N GLU A 129 -7.03 -1.22 -8.60
CA GLU A 129 -6.00 -2.22 -8.28
C GLU A 129 -4.59 -1.63 -8.36
N VAL A 130 -4.31 -0.78 -9.36
CA VAL A 130 -3.06 -0.01 -9.43
C VAL A 130 -2.95 0.92 -8.23
N MET A 131 -3.96 1.73 -7.93
CA MET A 131 -3.93 2.62 -6.76
C MET A 131 -3.64 1.85 -5.46
N LEU A 132 -4.32 0.73 -5.25
CA LEU A 132 -4.12 -0.11 -4.07
C LEU A 132 -2.69 -0.68 -4.03
N GLN A 133 -2.19 -1.19 -5.15
CA GLN A 133 -0.86 -1.78 -5.21
C GLN A 133 0.28 -0.78 -4.86
N PHE A 134 0.13 0.50 -5.21
CA PHE A 134 1.12 1.55 -4.92
C PHE A 134 0.93 2.23 -3.58
N CYS A 135 -0.31 2.52 -3.22
CA CYS A 135 -0.61 3.45 -2.13
C CYS A 135 -1.12 2.73 -0.89
N PHE A 136 -1.63 1.50 -1.01
CA PHE A 136 -2.20 0.79 0.13
C PHE A 136 -1.09 0.24 1.05
N PRO A 137 -1.24 0.36 2.38
CA PRO A 137 -0.24 -0.10 3.33
C PRO A 137 -0.01 -1.61 3.23
N ARG A 138 1.26 -2.02 3.37
CA ARG A 138 1.65 -3.44 3.45
C ARG A 138 1.90 -3.79 4.91
N LEU A 139 1.09 -4.69 5.46
CA LEU A 139 1.20 -5.14 6.85
C LEU A 139 2.09 -6.38 6.94
N ASP A 140 2.99 -6.41 7.92
CA ASP A 140 3.77 -7.60 8.24
C ASP A 140 3.00 -8.46 9.25
N ILE A 141 2.35 -9.51 8.75
CA ILE A 141 1.54 -10.42 9.57
C ILE A 141 2.34 -11.10 10.68
N ASN A 142 3.64 -11.33 10.49
CA ASN A 142 4.45 -12.04 11.48
C ASN A 142 4.75 -11.17 12.69
N VAL A 143 4.80 -9.84 12.51
CA VAL A 143 4.93 -8.85 13.58
C VAL A 143 3.65 -8.76 14.42
N SER A 144 2.48 -8.96 13.79
CA SER A 144 1.19 -8.76 14.43
C SER A 144 0.57 -10.01 15.06
N LYS A 145 0.81 -11.20 14.51
CA LYS A 145 0.14 -12.44 14.95
C LYS A 145 0.69 -13.02 16.26
N GLY A 146 1.99 -12.84 16.52
CA GLY A 146 2.69 -13.47 17.63
C GLY A 146 2.64 -12.64 18.91
N LEU A 147 2.25 -13.24 20.03
CA LEU A 147 2.22 -12.57 21.34
C LEU A 147 3.62 -12.24 21.90
N GLY A 148 4.63 -13.02 21.51
CA GLY A 148 6.03 -12.82 21.94
C GLY A 148 6.86 -11.93 21.02
N HIS A 149 6.25 -11.25 20.04
CA HIS A 149 7.01 -10.42 19.11
C HIS A 149 7.50 -9.14 19.80
N LEU A 150 8.82 -8.95 19.87
CA LEU A 150 9.41 -7.75 20.44
C LEU A 150 9.38 -6.61 19.43
N LEU A 151 8.80 -5.47 19.84
CA LEU A 151 8.75 -4.26 19.05
C LEU A 151 9.57 -3.17 19.72
N LYS A 152 10.23 -2.32 18.93
CA LYS A 152 10.99 -1.19 19.45
C LYS A 152 10.09 -0.27 20.30
N SER A 153 10.54 0.06 21.51
CA SER A 153 9.84 0.98 22.40
C SER A 153 9.71 2.39 21.79
N PRO A 154 8.58 3.08 22.03
CA PRO A 154 8.52 4.53 21.86
C PRO A 154 9.68 5.23 22.59
N PHE A 155 10.11 6.37 22.06
CA PHE A 155 11.23 7.20 22.53
C PHE A 155 12.63 6.57 22.46
N SER A 156 12.77 5.34 21.95
CA SER A 156 14.09 4.75 21.71
C SER A 156 14.84 5.48 20.58
N VAL A 157 16.16 5.61 20.74
CA VAL A 157 17.06 6.15 19.71
C VAL A 157 17.29 5.10 18.63
N HIS A 158 17.20 5.50 17.35
CA HIS A 158 17.58 4.62 16.25
C HIS A 158 19.11 4.65 16.03
N PRO A 159 19.82 3.51 16.15
CA PRO A 159 21.27 3.48 16.32
C PRO A 159 22.06 4.05 15.12
N LYS A 160 21.50 3.99 13.91
CA LYS A 160 22.17 4.51 12.70
C LYS A 160 21.81 5.95 12.34
N THR A 161 20.73 6.50 12.88
CA THR A 161 20.21 7.82 12.47
C THR A 161 20.23 8.82 13.61
N GLY A 162 20.46 8.40 14.86
CA GLY A 162 20.36 9.24 16.05
C GLY A 162 18.92 9.68 16.38
N ARG A 163 17.96 9.46 15.48
CA ARG A 163 16.58 9.96 15.61
C ARG A 163 15.82 9.22 16.71
N ILE A 164 15.03 10.00 17.45
CA ILE A 164 14.11 9.50 18.48
C ILE A 164 12.86 8.91 17.82
N SER A 165 12.37 7.79 18.37
CA SER A 165 11.14 7.14 17.92
C SER A 165 9.91 7.84 18.54
N VAL A 166 9.53 8.97 17.96
CA VAL A 166 8.48 9.86 18.51
C VAL A 166 7.07 9.37 18.20
N PRO A 167 6.10 9.52 19.13
CA PRO A 167 4.68 9.41 18.84
C PRO A 167 4.25 10.38 17.73
N LEU A 168 3.33 9.94 16.87
CA LEU A 168 2.75 10.74 15.81
C LEU A 168 1.44 11.38 16.28
N ASP A 169 1.31 12.68 16.07
CA ASP A 169 0.05 13.39 16.23
C ASP A 169 -0.84 13.18 15.01
N LEU A 170 -1.92 12.43 15.19
CA LEU A 170 -2.84 12.08 14.09
C LEU A 170 -3.65 13.28 13.59
N GLN A 171 -3.81 14.34 14.38
CA GLN A 171 -4.51 15.56 13.95
C GLN A 171 -3.63 16.45 13.07
N ARG A 172 -2.32 16.28 13.12
CA ARG A 172 -1.32 17.07 12.37
C ARG A 172 -0.37 16.19 11.58
N LEU A 173 -0.84 15.02 11.15
CA LEU A 173 -0.01 14.00 10.50
C LEU A 173 0.65 14.52 9.21
N GLU A 174 -0.03 15.38 8.46
CA GLU A 174 0.49 15.99 7.22
C GLU A 174 1.70 16.91 7.46
N GLN A 175 1.87 17.40 8.69
CA GLN A 175 2.99 18.27 9.07
C GLN A 175 4.19 17.47 9.58
N PHE A 176 4.06 16.15 9.75
CA PHE A 176 5.14 15.31 10.25
C PHE A 176 6.27 15.18 9.21
N ASP A 177 7.43 15.75 9.53
CA ASP A 177 8.65 15.61 8.73
C ASP A 177 9.63 14.62 9.40
N PRO A 178 9.88 13.42 8.82
CA PRO A 178 10.80 12.43 9.38
C PRO A 178 12.27 12.89 9.39
N PHE A 179 12.62 13.94 8.66
CA PHE A 179 13.97 14.52 8.60
C PHE A 179 14.21 15.57 9.68
N ALA A 180 13.15 16.20 10.18
CA ALA A 180 13.19 17.19 11.27
C ALA A 180 13.03 16.58 12.67
N VAL A 181 12.85 15.26 12.79
CA VAL A 181 12.73 14.56 14.08
C VAL A 181 14.00 14.73 14.93
N PRO A 182 13.90 15.02 16.25
CA PRO A 182 15.05 15.21 17.13
C PRO A 182 16.06 14.05 17.11
N THR A 183 17.34 14.38 17.23
CA THR A 183 18.46 13.43 17.31
C THR A 183 19.24 13.58 18.61
N VAL A 184 19.84 12.48 19.09
CA VAL A 184 20.81 12.44 20.20
C VAL A 184 22.23 12.42 19.66
#